data_AF-M6HR34-F1
#
_entry.id   AF-M6HR34-F1
#
_cell.length_a   1.000
_cell.length_b   1.000
_cell.length_c   1.000
_cell.angle_alpha   90.00
_cell.angle_beta   90.00
_cell.angle_gamma   90.00
#
_symmetry.space_group_name_H-M   'P 1'
#
loop_
_entity.id
_entity.type
_entity.pdbx_description
1 polymer ?
#
loop_
_entity_poly.entity_id
_entity_poly.type
_entity_poly.pdbx_seq_one_letter_code
_entity_poly.pdbx_strand_id
1 'polypeptide(L)'
;MNELVHYVKENDTLQRIAAFYWGDWTLWPLLQDSNSHLTQKIGFDWPEKLKEGIALKVPTSLPTSDLEHTVAKSDSYESLSLFYYSTEHFSERIRNNNERKILHYLIGSRITIPALVDRRSFQAAKERVKTWL
;
A
#
# COMPACT_ATOMS: atom_id res chain seq x y z
N MET A 1 4.32 9.85 8.49
CA MET A 1 4.12 8.39 8.42
C MET A 1 5.23 7.74 9.21
N ASN A 2 4.93 6.76 10.07
CA ASN A 2 5.99 5.98 10.71
C ASN A 2 6.46 4.92 9.70
N GLU A 3 7.77 4.82 9.54
CA GLU A 3 8.43 3.92 8.60
C GLU A 3 9.51 3.13 9.33
N LEU A 4 9.70 1.88 8.94
CA LEU A 4 10.85 1.06 9.32
C LEU A 4 11.76 0.88 8.11
N VAL A 5 13.05 0.72 8.36
CA VAL A 5 14.01 0.34 7.32
C VAL A 5 14.19 -1.16 7.36
N HIS A 6 13.89 -1.81 6.24
CA HIS A 6 14.18 -3.21 6.00
C HIS A 6 15.40 -3.33 5.08
N TYR A 7 16.45 -4.02 5.52
CA TYR A 7 17.56 -4.36 4.66
C TYR A 7 17.25 -5.69 3.96
N VAL A 8 17.18 -5.65 2.63
CA VAL A 8 16.90 -6.81 1.78
C VAL A 8 17.87 -7.94 2.10
N LYS A 9 17.34 -9.13 2.36
CA LYS A 9 18.09 -10.36 2.60
C LYS A 9 18.07 -11.24 1.35
N GLU A 10 18.90 -12.28 1.36
CA GLU A 10 18.89 -13.31 0.34
C GLU A 10 17.47 -13.90 0.16
N ASN A 11 17.01 -14.00 -1.09
CA ASN A 11 15.69 -14.52 -1.48
C ASN A 11 14.47 -13.66 -1.09
N ASP A 12 14.67 -12.42 -0.64
CA ASP A 12 13.57 -11.49 -0.46
C ASP A 12 12.96 -11.09 -1.81
N THR A 13 11.65 -10.92 -1.80
CA THR A 13 10.87 -10.31 -2.88
C THR A 13 9.96 -9.27 -2.25
N LEU A 14 9.51 -8.28 -3.02
CA LEU A 14 8.56 -7.28 -2.48
C LEU A 14 7.30 -7.95 -1.93
N GLN A 15 6.82 -9.03 -2.56
CA GLN A 15 5.69 -9.83 -2.09
C GLN A 15 5.97 -10.48 -0.72
N ARG A 16 7.15 -11.10 -0.55
CA ARG A 16 7.54 -11.72 0.73
C ARG A 16 7.69 -10.68 1.84
N ILE A 17 8.30 -9.53 1.52
CA ILE A 17 8.46 -8.42 2.47
C ILE A 17 7.08 -7.88 2.87
N ALA A 18 6.19 -7.63 1.90
CA ALA A 18 4.82 -7.20 2.17
C ALA A 18 4.06 -8.21 3.05
N ALA A 19 4.16 -9.50 2.75
CA ALA A 19 3.58 -10.57 3.57
C ALA A 19 4.16 -10.58 5.00
N PHE A 20 5.45 -10.31 5.15
CA PHE A 20 6.13 -10.29 6.44
C PHE A 20 5.69 -9.11 7.31
N TYR A 21 5.64 -7.90 6.76
CA TYR A 21 5.32 -6.69 7.51
C TYR A 21 3.81 -6.43 7.67
N TRP A 22 3.02 -6.80 6.66
CA TRP A 22 1.61 -6.41 6.60
C TRP A 22 0.65 -7.60 6.67
N GLY A 23 1.15 -8.84 6.53
CA GLY A 23 0.33 -10.03 6.50
C GLY A 23 -0.40 -10.25 5.17
N ASP A 24 -0.16 -9.38 4.18
CA ASP A 24 -0.76 -9.43 2.85
C ASP A 24 0.32 -9.16 1.79
N TRP A 25 0.61 -10.18 0.99
CA TRP A 25 1.62 -10.12 -0.07
C TRP A 25 1.15 -9.27 -1.26
N THR A 26 -0.16 -9.08 -1.45
CA THR A 26 -0.73 -8.33 -2.58
C THR A 26 -0.47 -6.84 -2.48
N LEU A 27 -0.06 -6.36 -1.29
CA LEU A 27 0.23 -4.97 -1.01
C LEU A 27 1.62 -4.52 -1.47
N TRP A 28 2.42 -5.42 -2.06
CA TRP A 28 3.76 -5.14 -2.53
C TRP A 28 3.93 -3.87 -3.41
N PRO A 29 2.96 -3.40 -4.22
CA PRO A 29 3.13 -2.14 -4.98
C PRO A 29 3.37 -0.93 -4.07
N LEU A 30 2.85 -0.96 -2.84
CA LEU A 30 3.10 0.11 -1.86
C LEU A 30 4.59 0.21 -1.49
N LEU A 31 5.31 -0.92 -1.43
CA LEU A 31 6.76 -0.92 -1.20
C LEU A 31 7.49 -0.30 -2.39
N GLN A 32 7.06 -0.61 -3.62
CA GLN A 32 7.66 -0.05 -4.83
C GLN A 32 7.50 1.48 -4.85
N ASP A 33 6.29 2.00 -4.63
CA ASP A 33 6.01 3.44 -4.68
C ASP A 33 6.71 4.21 -3.57
N SER A 34 6.69 3.67 -2.35
CA SER A 34 7.40 4.25 -1.19
C SER A 34 8.92 4.31 -1.40
N ASN A 35 9.45 3.46 -2.29
CA ASN A 35 10.86 3.38 -2.62
C ASN A 35 11.17 3.77 -4.07
N SER A 36 10.30 4.54 -4.72
CA SER A 36 10.43 4.99 -6.11
C SER A 36 11.74 5.73 -6.41
N HIS A 37 12.35 6.36 -5.39
CA HIS A 37 13.68 6.96 -5.49
C HIS A 37 14.79 5.97 -5.90
N LEU A 38 14.60 4.66 -5.65
CA LEU A 38 15.54 3.61 -6.07
C LEU A 38 15.59 3.46 -7.59
N THR A 39 14.52 3.80 -8.31
CA THR A 39 14.50 3.80 -9.78
C THR A 39 15.61 4.67 -10.35
N GLN A 40 15.86 5.84 -9.76
CA GLN A 40 16.94 6.73 -10.18
C GLN A 40 18.33 6.23 -9.76
N LYS A 41 18.41 5.47 -8.65
CA LYS A 41 19.68 5.04 -8.04
C LYS A 41 20.22 3.74 -8.64
N ILE A 42 19.35 2.77 -8.91
CA ILE A 42 19.73 1.40 -9.28
C ILE A 42 18.96 0.84 -10.48
N GLY A 43 18.14 1.65 -11.15
CA GLY A 43 17.42 1.29 -12.37
C GLY A 43 15.95 0.91 -12.12
N PHE A 44 15.12 0.99 -13.16
CA PHE A 44 13.66 0.74 -13.08
C PHE A 44 13.30 -0.72 -12.78
N ASP A 45 14.16 -1.66 -13.12
CA ASP A 45 14.00 -3.11 -12.92
C ASP A 45 14.38 -3.58 -11.50
N TRP A 46 14.72 -2.65 -10.59
CA TRP A 46 15.04 -2.98 -9.20
C TRP A 46 13.99 -3.80 -8.44
N PRO A 47 12.65 -3.65 -8.67
CA PRO A 47 11.66 -4.46 -7.98
C PRO A 47 11.77 -5.95 -8.32
N GLU A 48 12.24 -6.26 -9.53
CA GLU A 48 12.46 -7.63 -10.03
C GLU A 48 13.85 -8.15 -9.68
N LYS A 49 14.80 -7.25 -9.39
CA LYS A 49 16.20 -7.55 -9.08
C LYS A 49 16.59 -7.00 -7.71
N LEU A 50 15.83 -7.38 -6.68
CA LEU A 50 16.17 -7.06 -5.29
C LEU A 50 17.55 -7.64 -4.96
N LYS A 51 18.53 -6.76 -4.74
CA LYS A 51 19.87 -7.13 -4.28
C LYS A 51 19.94 -7.04 -2.76
N GLU A 52 20.64 -7.98 -2.15
CA GLU A 52 20.92 -7.98 -0.71
C GLU A 52 21.54 -6.65 -0.27
N GLY A 53 21.15 -6.18 0.92
CA GLY A 53 21.65 -4.95 1.53
C GLY A 53 20.97 -3.67 1.07
N ILE A 54 20.06 -3.71 0.08
CA ILE A 54 19.22 -2.54 -0.24
C ILE A 54 18.35 -2.18 0.96
N ALA A 55 18.36 -0.91 1.35
CA ALA A 55 17.49 -0.37 2.39
C ALA A 55 16.14 0.02 1.79
N LEU A 56 15.07 -0.65 2.20
CA LEU A 56 13.70 -0.35 1.82
C LEU A 56 12.95 0.32 2.98
N LYS A 57 12.28 1.41 2.69
CA LYS A 57 11.31 2.04 3.58
C LYS A 57 10.02 1.24 3.57
N VAL A 58 9.58 0.80 4.74
CA VAL A 58 8.37 0.02 4.94
C VAL A 58 7.40 0.82 5.81
N PRO A 59 6.28 1.31 5.24
CA PRO A 59 5.19 1.90 6.01
C PRO A 59 4.71 1.00 7.16
N THR A 60 4.61 1.55 8.38
CA THR A 60 4.13 0.79 9.56
C THR A 60 2.69 1.09 9.95
N SER A 61 2.03 1.97 9.21
CA SER A 61 0.64 2.37 9.42
C SER A 61 -0.09 2.26 8.10
N LEU A 62 -1.03 1.31 8.02
CA LEU A 62 -1.91 1.12 6.88
C LEU A 62 -3.38 1.26 7.33
N PRO A 63 -4.30 1.67 6.44
CA PRO A 63 -5.72 1.66 6.75
C PRO A 63 -6.23 0.24 7.04
N THR A 64 -6.68 -0.01 8.27
CA THR A 64 -7.21 -1.32 8.71
C THR A 64 -8.72 -1.36 8.90
N SER A 65 -9.40 -0.27 8.53
CA SER A 65 -10.85 -0.13 8.63
C SER A 65 -11.33 0.72 7.48
N ASP A 66 -12.58 0.49 7.10
CA ASP A 66 -13.25 1.30 6.09
C ASP A 66 -13.37 2.74 6.56
N LEU A 67 -13.29 3.67 5.60
CA LEU A 67 -13.47 5.10 5.81
C LEU A 67 -14.57 5.60 4.87
N GLU A 68 -15.23 6.67 5.26
CA GLU A 68 -16.20 7.35 4.41
C GLU A 68 -15.55 8.57 3.76
N HIS A 69 -15.80 8.76 2.47
CA HIS A 69 -15.33 9.89 1.70
C HIS A 69 -16.49 10.58 0.99
N THR A 70 -16.59 11.90 1.12
CA THR A 70 -17.57 12.71 0.37
C THR A 70 -16.96 13.15 -0.94
N VAL A 71 -17.52 12.70 -2.06
CA VAL A 71 -16.97 12.91 -3.40
C VAL A 71 -16.93 14.39 -3.76
N ALA A 72 -15.74 14.87 -4.09
CA ALA A 72 -15.45 16.18 -4.63
C ALA A 72 -15.36 16.15 -6.17
N LYS A 73 -15.46 17.34 -6.78
CA LYS A 73 -15.48 17.49 -8.24
C LYS A 73 -14.20 16.99 -8.94
N SER A 74 -13.07 17.05 -8.24
CA SER A 74 -11.74 16.66 -8.76
C SER A 74 -11.40 15.19 -8.52
N ASP A 75 -12.24 14.43 -7.83
CA ASP A 75 -11.89 13.08 -7.45
C ASP A 75 -11.92 12.11 -8.64
N SER A 76 -10.88 11.31 -8.70
CA SER A 76 -10.83 10.06 -9.46
C SER A 76 -10.54 8.91 -8.50
N TYR A 77 -10.79 7.67 -8.92
CA TYR A 77 -10.44 6.53 -8.07
C TYR A 77 -8.93 6.43 -7.84
N GLU A 78 -8.13 6.87 -8.81
CA GLU A 78 -6.68 6.98 -8.77
C GLU A 78 -6.26 8.03 -7.73
N SER A 79 -6.85 9.24 -7.75
CA SER A 79 -6.53 10.28 -6.77
C SER A 79 -6.93 9.89 -5.35
N LEU A 80 -8.06 9.20 -5.19
CA LEU A 80 -8.50 8.68 -3.90
C LEU A 80 -7.59 7.58 -3.38
N SER A 81 -7.16 6.65 -4.25
CA SER A 81 -6.17 5.64 -3.89
C SER A 81 -4.86 6.28 -3.45
N LEU A 82 -4.36 7.27 -4.21
CA LEU A 82 -3.16 8.00 -3.85
C LEU A 82 -3.32 8.70 -2.50
N PHE A 83 -4.44 9.36 -2.27
CA PHE A 83 -4.69 10.09 -1.03
C PHE A 83 -4.78 9.18 0.19
N TYR A 84 -5.56 8.10 0.12
CA TYR A 84 -5.83 7.22 1.27
C TYR A 84 -4.80 6.11 1.46
N TYR A 85 -4.16 5.65 0.39
CA TYR A 85 -3.23 4.51 0.41
C TYR A 85 -1.80 4.89 0.03
N SER A 86 -1.54 6.16 -0.31
CA SER A 86 -0.22 6.63 -0.77
C SER A 86 0.27 5.97 -2.07
N THR A 87 -0.64 5.40 -2.85
CA THR A 87 -0.36 4.78 -4.16
C THR A 87 -1.62 4.77 -5.02
N GLU A 88 -1.50 4.92 -6.34
CA GLU A 88 -2.63 4.82 -7.28
C GLU A 88 -3.04 3.37 -7.57
N HIS A 89 -2.19 2.39 -7.26
CA HIS A 89 -2.37 0.98 -7.66
C HIS A 89 -3.63 0.30 -7.12
N PHE A 90 -4.26 0.85 -6.07
CA PHE A 90 -5.47 0.28 -5.46
C PHE A 90 -6.76 1.03 -5.85
N SER A 91 -6.73 1.85 -6.90
CA SER A 91 -7.90 2.56 -7.42
C SER A 91 -9.04 1.62 -7.79
N GLU A 92 -8.76 0.50 -8.45
CA GLU A 92 -9.76 -0.52 -8.80
C GLU A 92 -10.36 -1.19 -7.57
N ARG A 93 -9.63 -1.28 -6.44
CA ARG A 93 -10.19 -1.78 -5.18
C ARG A 93 -11.29 -0.85 -4.67
N ILE A 94 -11.04 0.46 -4.66
CA ILE A 94 -12.05 1.46 -4.28
C ILE A 94 -13.23 1.42 -5.26
N ARG A 95 -12.95 1.37 -6.57
CA ARG A 95 -13.98 1.32 -7.62
C ARG A 95 -14.88 0.11 -7.47
N ASN A 96 -14.32 -1.08 -7.32
CA ASN A 96 -15.09 -2.32 -7.20
C ASN A 96 -15.90 -2.37 -5.90
N ASN A 97 -15.35 -1.86 -4.79
CA ASN A 97 -16.08 -1.78 -3.52
C ASN A 97 -17.30 -0.85 -3.59
N ASN A 98 -17.27 0.15 -4.47
CA ASN A 98 -18.37 1.09 -4.70
C ASN A 98 -19.19 0.75 -5.94
N GLU A 99 -19.30 -0.54 -6.28
CA GLU A 99 -20.12 -1.05 -7.39
C GLU A 99 -19.77 -0.41 -8.74
N ARG A 100 -18.52 0.04 -8.91
CA ARG A 100 -18.02 0.70 -10.11
C ARG A 100 -18.80 1.96 -10.50
N LYS A 101 -19.44 2.63 -9.52
CA LYS A 101 -20.18 3.89 -9.76
C LYS A 101 -19.26 4.97 -10.33
N ILE A 102 -19.80 5.82 -11.19
CA ILE A 102 -19.04 6.92 -11.80
C ILE A 102 -19.04 8.11 -10.83
N LEU A 103 -17.86 8.47 -10.31
CA LEU A 103 -17.71 9.51 -9.26
C LEU A 103 -18.30 10.86 -9.66
N HIS A 104 -18.22 11.24 -10.94
CA HIS A 104 -18.79 12.49 -11.44
C HIS A 104 -20.30 12.65 -11.13
N TYR A 105 -21.05 11.55 -11.11
CA TYR A 105 -22.48 11.58 -10.77
C TYR A 105 -22.77 11.48 -9.27
N LEU A 106 -21.72 11.33 -8.46
CA LEU A 106 -21.81 11.17 -7.01
C LEU A 106 -21.27 12.37 -6.24
N ILE A 107 -20.97 13.50 -6.90
CA ILE A 107 -20.45 14.71 -6.25
C ILE A 107 -21.37 15.11 -5.07
N GLY A 108 -20.78 15.29 -3.89
CA GLY A 108 -21.47 15.58 -2.63
C GLY A 108 -22.07 14.35 -1.91
N SER A 109 -22.10 13.19 -2.57
CA SER A 109 -22.49 11.91 -1.96
C SER A 109 -21.31 11.24 -1.28
N ARG A 110 -21.59 10.25 -0.41
CA ARG A 110 -20.56 9.45 0.26
C ARG A 110 -20.28 8.15 -0.49
N ILE A 111 -19.01 7.77 -0.51
CA ILE A 111 -18.52 6.46 -0.94
C ILE A 111 -17.63 5.86 0.15
N THR A 112 -17.47 4.54 0.12
CA THR A 112 -16.62 3.84 1.07
C THR A 112 -15.21 3.68 0.51
N ILE A 113 -14.21 4.09 1.27
CA ILE A 113 -12.81 3.76 1.03
C ILE A 113 -12.51 2.50 1.86
N PRO A 114 -12.36 1.32 1.24
CA PRO A 114 -12.20 0.08 1.99
C PRO A 114 -10.90 0.05 2.79
N ALA A 115 -10.85 -0.77 3.84
CA ALA A 115 -9.59 -1.10 4.49
C ALA A 115 -8.56 -1.59 3.45
N LEU A 116 -7.32 -1.12 3.58
CA LEU A 116 -6.23 -1.58 2.71
C LEU A 116 -5.75 -2.98 3.13
N VAL A 117 -5.83 -3.28 4.42
CA VAL A 117 -5.41 -4.57 4.97
C VAL A 117 -6.36 -5.00 6.09
N ASP A 118 -6.62 -6.30 6.20
CA ASP A 118 -7.38 -6.84 7.33
C ASP A 118 -6.67 -6.55 8.66
N ARG A 119 -7.42 -6.00 9.61
CA ARG A 119 -6.90 -5.59 10.93
C ARG A 119 -6.25 -6.75 11.68
N ARG A 120 -6.83 -7.96 11.61
CA ARG A 120 -6.30 -9.12 12.35
C ARG A 120 -4.98 -9.57 11.76
N SER A 121 -4.94 -9.71 10.43
CA SER A 121 -3.74 -10.05 9.67
C SER A 121 -2.62 -9.04 9.91
N PHE A 122 -2.94 -7.75 9.88
CA PHE A 122 -1.97 -6.68 10.11
C PHE A 122 -1.42 -6.70 11.55
N GLN A 123 -2.27 -6.91 12.56
CA GLN A 123 -1.78 -7.01 13.94
C GLN A 123 -0.93 -8.26 14.18
N ALA A 124 -1.32 -9.41 13.63
CA ALA A 124 -0.52 -10.62 13.71
C ALA A 124 0.87 -10.42 13.07
N ALA A 125 0.92 -9.73 11.92
CA ALA A 125 2.19 -9.37 11.28
C ALA A 125 3.03 -8.42 12.16
N LYS A 126 2.43 -7.40 12.76
CA LYS A 126 3.13 -6.49 13.67
C LYS A 126 3.72 -7.19 14.89
N GLU A 127 2.98 -8.08 15.53
CA GLU A 127 3.51 -8.84 16.68
C GLU A 127 4.66 -9.75 16.26
N ARG A 128 4.56 -10.42 15.10
CA ARG A 128 5.66 -11.20 14.54
C ARG A 128 6.91 -10.34 14.29
N VAL A 129 6.77 -9.17 13.68
CA VAL A 129 7.91 -8.27 13.40
C VAL A 129 8.61 -7.87 14.69
N LYS A 130 7.88 -7.61 15.79
CA LYS A 130 8.49 -7.29 17.10
C LYS A 130 9.34 -8.42 17.68
N THR A 131 9.05 -9.68 17.36
CA THR A 131 9.86 -10.82 17.83
C THR A 131 11.16 -10.99 17.02
N TRP A 132 11.23 -10.40 15.83
CA TRP A 132 12.34 -10.52 14.89
C TRP A 132 13.30 -9.33 14.89
N LEU A 133 12.95 -8.25 15.58
CA LEU A 133 13.77 -7.07 15.82
C LEU A 133 14.33 -7.12 17.25
#